data_AF-F4QBD7-F1
#
_entry.id   AF-F4QBD7-F1
#
_cell.length_a   1.000
_cell.length_b   1.000
_cell.length_c   1.000
_cell.angle_alpha   90.00
_cell.angle_beta   90.00
_cell.angle_gamma   90.00
#
_symmetry.space_group_name_H-M   'P 1'
#
loop_
_entity.id
_entity.type
_entity.pdbx_description
1 polymer ?
#
loop_
_entity_poly.entity_id
_entity_poly.type
_entity_poly.pdbx_seq_one_letter_code
_entity_poly.pdbx_strand_id
1 'polypeptide(L)' 'MKPYKKYGWSGVFSADEVDLARPTLDGKLSFIMNLDKSTEPGSHWVACYIDTIGSKSLEYYDSFGEDPSEQFMIDIKKI' A
#
# COMPACT_ATOMS: atom_id res chain seq x y z
N MET A 1 11.18 2.99 -12.08
CA MET A 1 9.74 3.17 -11.80
C MET A 1 9.19 4.61 -11.98
N LYS A 2 10.01 5.63 -12.29
CA LYS A 2 9.52 7.01 -12.55
C LYS A 2 8.32 7.14 -13.51
N PRO A 3 8.19 6.38 -14.62
CA PRO A 3 7.03 6.52 -15.51
C PRO A 3 5.71 6.06 -14.89
N TYR A 4 5.73 5.26 -13.81
CA TYR A 4 4.53 4.72 -13.18
C TYR A 4 3.95 5.60 -12.08
N LYS A 5 4.71 6.61 -11.60
CA LYS A 5 4.21 7.55 -10.58
C LYS A 5 2.93 8.27 -11.01
N LYS A 6 2.82 8.64 -12.29
CA LYS A 6 1.61 9.26 -12.84
C LYS A 6 0.38 8.33 -12.87
N TYR A 7 0.57 7.03 -12.70
CA TYR A 7 -0.51 6.04 -12.64
C TYR A 7 -0.82 5.61 -11.20
N GLY A 8 -0.28 6.30 -10.21
CA GLY A 8 -0.53 6.00 -8.78
C GLY A 8 0.60 5.27 -8.08
N TRP A 9 1.68 4.83 -8.76
CA TRP A 9 2.76 4.09 -8.09
C TRP A 9 3.53 4.96 -7.10
N SER A 10 3.47 4.60 -5.82
CA SER A 10 4.13 5.30 -4.72
C SER A 10 5.47 4.69 -4.36
N GLY A 11 5.58 3.36 -4.30
CA GLY A 11 6.83 2.70 -3.96
C GLY A 11 6.66 1.34 -3.28
N VAL A 12 7.71 0.97 -2.55
CA VAL A 12 7.78 -0.23 -1.72
C VAL A 12 8.05 0.23 -0.29
N PHE A 13 7.26 -0.23 0.67
CA PHE A 13 7.31 0.21 2.07
C PHE A 13 7.31 -1.01 3.00
N SER A 14 7.85 -0.86 4.21
CA SER A 14 7.61 -1.80 5.31
C SER A 14 6.31 -1.46 6.05
N ALA A 15 5.86 -2.35 6.94
CA ALA A 15 4.60 -2.19 7.67
C ALA A 15 4.54 -0.91 8.53
N ASP A 16 5.69 -0.44 9.01
CA ASP A 16 5.87 0.78 9.82
C ASP A 16 6.10 2.05 8.99
N GLU A 17 6.14 1.95 7.66
CA GLU A 17 6.40 3.07 6.73
C GLU A 17 5.24 3.33 5.76
N VAL A 18 4.11 2.63 5.92
CA VAL A 18 2.95 2.73 5.02
C VAL A 18 2.43 4.17 4.94
N ASP A 19 2.47 4.90 6.06
CA ASP A 19 2.06 6.30 6.16
C ASP A 19 2.95 7.27 5.36
N LEU A 20 4.03 6.80 4.73
CA LEU A 20 4.84 7.56 3.78
C LEU A 20 4.30 7.46 2.34
N ALA A 21 3.37 6.55 2.08
CA ALA A 21 2.71 6.42 0.79
C ALA A 21 1.85 7.67 0.52
N ARG A 22 1.92 8.21 -0.70
CA ARG A 22 1.21 9.46 -1.06
C ARG A 22 0.39 9.25 -2.32
N PRO A 23 -0.91 9.59 -2.31
CA PRO A 23 -1.74 9.51 -3.50
C PRO A 23 -1.30 10.51 -4.56
N THR A 24 -1.61 10.18 -5.82
CA THR A 24 -1.49 11.12 -6.93
C THR A 24 -2.62 12.15 -6.90
N LEU A 25 -2.48 13.22 -7.70
CA LEU A 25 -3.56 14.20 -7.89
C LEU A 25 -4.86 13.58 -8.42
N ASP A 26 -4.75 12.44 -9.12
CA ASP A 26 -5.89 11.69 -9.67
C ASP A 26 -6.51 10.72 -8.64
N GLY A 27 -6.15 10.83 -7.35
CA GLY A 27 -6.73 10.03 -6.27
C GLY A 27 -6.33 8.56 -6.26
N LYS A 28 -5.37 8.16 -7.11
CA LYS A 28 -4.86 6.78 -7.21
C LYS A 28 -3.57 6.62 -6.43
N LEU A 29 -3.46 5.50 -5.74
CA LEU A 29 -2.29 5.09 -4.97
C LEU A 29 -2.09 3.58 -5.12
N SER A 30 -0.90 3.15 -5.53
CA SER A 30 -0.46 1.75 -5.53
C SER A 30 0.90 1.64 -4.88
N PHE A 31 1.11 0.59 -4.11
CA PHE A 31 2.38 0.28 -3.49
C PHE A 31 2.49 -1.21 -3.18
N ILE A 32 3.72 -1.66 -2.95
CA ILE A 32 4.00 -2.97 -2.37
C ILE A 32 4.41 -2.75 -0.92
N MET A 33 3.92 -3.61 -0.03
CA MET A 33 4.17 -3.52 1.40
C MET A 33 4.77 -4.82 1.92
N ASN A 34 5.84 -4.74 2.70
CA ASN A 34 6.27 -5.86 3.53
C ASN A 34 5.42 -5.91 4.81
N LEU A 35 5.05 -7.10 5.27
CA LEU A 35 4.35 -7.25 6.56
C LEU A 35 5.28 -7.05 7.77
N ASP A 36 6.57 -7.22 7.58
CA ASP A 36 7.59 -6.94 8.58
C ASP A 36 7.95 -5.44 8.64
N LYS A 37 8.59 -5.04 9.73
CA LYS A 37 9.08 -3.67 9.93
C LYS A 37 10.35 -3.39 9.12
N SER A 38 10.67 -2.10 8.97
CA SER A 38 11.87 -1.60 8.29
C SER A 38 13.19 -2.17 8.83
N THR A 39 13.20 -2.61 10.10
CA THR A 39 14.36 -3.18 10.79
C THR A 39 14.48 -4.70 10.67
N GLU A 40 13.54 -5.35 9.99
CA GLU A 40 13.45 -6.80 9.83
C GLU A 40 13.84 -7.22 8.39
N PRO A 41 14.23 -8.49 8.17
CA PRO A 41 14.74 -8.94 6.87
C PRO A 41 13.68 -9.02 5.77
N GLY A 42 12.39 -8.99 6.12
CA GLY A 42 11.27 -9.07 5.19
C GLY A 42 10.85 -10.51 4.88
N SER A 43 9.65 -10.89 5.30
CA SER A 43 9.15 -12.26 5.26
C SER A 43 8.03 -12.45 4.23
N HIS A 44 7.14 -11.47 4.09
CA HIS A 44 5.98 -11.54 3.22
C HIS A 44 5.63 -10.20 2.60
N TRP A 45 5.12 -10.23 1.37
CA TRP A 45 4.85 -9.03 0.58
C TRP A 45 3.45 -9.04 0.02
N VAL A 46 2.75 -7.91 0.17
CA VAL A 46 1.38 -7.72 -0.30
C VAL A 46 1.32 -6.50 -1.21
N ALA A 47 0.35 -6.51 -2.14
CA ALA A 47 0.10 -5.38 -3.02
C ALA A 47 -1.13 -4.61 -2.55
N CYS A 48 -1.03 -3.28 -2.54
CA CYS A 48 -2.15 -2.41 -2.18
C CYS A 48 -2.46 -1.47 -3.34
N TYR A 49 -3.74 -1.30 -3.62
CA TYR A 49 -4.26 -0.30 -4.54
C TYR A 49 -5.43 0.45 -3.92
N ILE A 50 -5.42 1.77 -4.07
CA ILE A 50 -6.47 2.66 -3.61
C ILE A 50 -6.86 3.55 -4.77
N ASP A 51 -8.17 3.67 -4.98
CA ASP A 51 -8.76 4.65 -5.88
C ASP A 51 -9.87 5.40 -5.15
N THR A 52 -9.61 6.66 -4.78
CA THR A 52 -10.55 7.48 -4.01
C THR A 52 -11.60 8.20 -4.87
N ILE A 53 -11.43 8.21 -6.20
CA ILE A 53 -12.31 8.93 -7.13
C ILE A 53 -13.18 7.95 -7.91
N GLY A 54 -12.57 6.94 -8.52
CA GLY A 54 -13.20 5.95 -9.39
C GLY A 54 -14.00 4.92 -8.61
N SER A 55 -13.40 3.77 -8.31
CA SER A 55 -14.06 2.66 -7.61
C SER A 55 -14.36 2.95 -6.14
N LYS A 56 -13.67 3.91 -5.52
CA LYS A 56 -13.78 4.21 -4.09
C LYS A 56 -13.45 2.99 -3.22
N SER A 57 -12.48 2.20 -3.67
CA SER A 57 -12.04 0.96 -3.04
C SER A 57 -10.62 1.07 -2.49
N LEU A 58 -10.40 0.32 -1.41
CA LEU A 58 -9.08 -0.15 -1.00
C LEU A 58 -9.02 -1.63 -1.38
N GLU A 59 -8.03 -1.99 -2.17
CA GLU A 59 -7.75 -3.35 -2.61
C GLU A 59 -6.46 -3.82 -1.96
N TYR A 60 -6.57 -4.90 -1.19
CA TYR A 60 -5.45 -5.58 -0.53
C TYR A 60 -5.29 -6.95 -1.17
N TYR A 61 -4.12 -7.19 -1.76
CA TYR A 61 -3.82 -8.44 -2.43
C TYR A 61 -2.69 -9.16 -1.72
N ASP A 62 -3.06 -10.22 -1.01
CA ASP A 62 -2.15 -11.21 -0.47
C ASP A 62 -2.19 -12.47 -1.35
N SER A 63 -1.03 -12.92 -1.81
CA SER A 63 -0.93 -14.12 -2.64
C SER A 63 -1.37 -15.41 -1.93
N PHE A 64 -1.39 -15.41 -0.60
CA PHE A 64 -1.88 -16.53 0.22
C PHE A 64 -3.37 -16.40 0.54
N GLY A 65 -4.01 -15.30 0.16
CA GLY A 65 -5.43 -15.05 0.41
C GLY A 65 -5.75 -14.75 1.87
N GLU A 66 -4.76 -14.33 2.65
CA GLU A 66 -4.96 -13.91 4.04
C GLU A 66 -5.57 -12.50 4.12
N ASP A 67 -6.39 -12.29 5.14
CA ASP A 67 -7.00 -10.99 5.42
C ASP A 67 -5.95 -9.98 5.92
N PRO A 68 -6.13 -8.67 5.63
CA PRO A 68 -5.26 -7.64 6.16
C PRO A 68 -5.32 -7.58 7.69
N SER A 69 -4.19 -7.22 8.32
CA SER A 69 -4.14 -7.00 9.76
C SER A 69 -4.96 -5.78 10.20
N GLU A 70 -5.45 -5.78 11.44
CA GLU A 70 -6.17 -4.63 12.02
C GLU A 70 -5.29 -3.36 12.02
N GLN A 71 -3.99 -3.52 12.26
CA GLN A 71 -3.03 -2.42 12.28
C GLN A 71 -2.93 -1.76 10.90
N PHE A 72 -2.83 -2.56 9.83
CA PHE A 72 -2.86 -2.04 8.47
C PHE A 72 -4.15 -1.22 8.21
N MET A 73 -5.30 -1.73 8.64
CA MET A 73 -6.59 -1.03 8.47
C MET A 73 -6.69 0.27 9.26
N ILE A 74 -5.91 0.44 10.33
CA ILE A 74 -5.79 1.70 11.08
C ILE A 74 -4.84 2.66 10.36
N ASP A 75 -3.68 2.18 9.91
CA ASP A 75 -2.64 3.02 9.31
C ASP A 75 -3.04 3.52 7.93
N ILE A 76 -3.71 2.69 7.13
CA ILE A 76 -4.16 3.05 5.78
C ILE A 76 -5.16 4.22 5.76
N LYS A 77 -5.88 4.45 6.87
CA LYS A 77 -6.83 5.57 7.01
C LYS A 77 -6.15 6.91 7.28
N LYS A 78 -4.85 6.91 7.58
CA LYS A 78 -4.06 8.12 7.84
C LYS A 78 -3.49 8.73 6.55
N ILE A 79 -3.53 7.99 5.44
CA ILE A 79 -3.10 8.42 4.11
C ILE A 79 -4.23 9.18 3.41
#